data_AF-A0A8T3RA52-F1
#
_entry.id   AF-A0A8T3RA52-F1
#
_cell.length_a   1.000
_cell.length_b   1.000
_cell.length_c   1.000
_cell.angle_alpha   90.00
_cell.angle_beta   90.00
_cell.angle_gamma   90.00
#
_symmetry.space_group_name_H-M   'P 1'
#
loop_
_entity.id
_entity.type
_entity.pdbx_description
1 polymer ?
#
loop_
_entity_poly.entity_id
_entity_poly.type
_entity_poly.pdbx_seq_one_letter_code
_entity_poly.pdbx_strand_id
1 'polypeptide(L)'
;MPIRRRGSLARRHAHRRVTVPEIRHEPFEQLVQRALDGLPQPLGALLQNVAVVIEDEPTREQLSYGGGDPNGTLYGLYEGTPGIEY
;
A
#
# COMPACT_ATOMS: atom_id res chain seq x y z
N MET A 1 1.24 1.21 38.53
CA MET A 1 0.14 0.42 39.14
C MET A 1 -0.07 -0.84 38.30
N PRO A 2 0.05 -2.10 38.79
CA PRO A 2 -0.23 -3.25 37.93
C PRO A 2 -1.65 -3.78 38.16
N ILE A 3 -2.44 -3.85 37.09
CA ILE A 3 -3.71 -4.58 37.06
C ILE A 3 -3.40 -6.06 36.76
N ARG A 4 -3.79 -6.96 37.67
CA ARG A 4 -3.73 -8.42 37.46
C ARG A 4 -5.07 -8.92 36.97
N ARG A 5 -5.11 -9.60 35.82
CA ARG A 5 -6.28 -10.38 35.39
C ARG A 5 -6.10 -11.84 35.78
N ARG A 6 -7.00 -12.29 36.67
CA ARG A 6 -7.17 -13.69 37.11
C ARG A 6 -7.94 -14.45 36.01
N GLY A 7 -7.54 -15.67 35.68
CA GLY A 7 -8.34 -16.52 34.79
C GLY A 7 -7.54 -17.60 34.07
N SER A 8 -7.62 -18.80 34.63
CA SER A 8 -6.98 -20.06 34.24
C SER A 8 -7.40 -20.63 32.88
N LEU A 9 -6.38 -21.12 32.17
CA LEU A 9 -6.29 -22.40 31.44
C LEU A 9 -7.57 -22.92 30.74
N ALA A 10 -7.56 -22.90 29.41
CA ALA A 10 -8.20 -23.94 28.62
C ALA A 10 -7.25 -24.35 27.49
N ARG A 11 -6.58 -25.49 27.72
CA ARG A 11 -5.88 -26.26 26.70
C ARG A 11 -6.83 -26.50 25.52
N ARG A 12 -6.44 -26.16 24.30
CA ARG A 12 -6.88 -26.83 23.08
C ARG A 12 -5.82 -26.62 21.99
N HIS A 13 -5.31 -27.74 21.49
CA HIS A 13 -4.52 -27.93 20.28
C HIS A 13 -3.28 -27.05 20.07
N ALA A 14 -2.13 -27.73 20.12
CA ALA A 14 -0.89 -27.31 19.47
C ALA A 14 -1.12 -27.14 17.97
N HIS A 15 -1.75 -26.03 17.57
CA HIS A 15 -1.60 -25.50 16.23
C HIS A 15 -0.18 -24.93 16.20
N ARG A 16 0.69 -25.62 15.46
CA ARG A 16 1.95 -25.13 14.91
C ARG A 16 1.88 -23.60 14.86
N ARG A 17 2.51 -22.95 15.85
CA ARG A 17 2.81 -21.53 15.75
C ARG A 17 3.66 -21.46 14.50
N VAL A 18 3.06 -21.05 13.39
CA VAL A 18 3.82 -20.39 12.36
C VAL A 18 4.34 -19.18 13.12
N THR A 19 5.58 -19.29 13.61
CA THR A 19 6.37 -18.12 13.91
C THR A 19 6.42 -17.44 12.57
N VAL A 20 5.50 -16.49 12.35
CA VAL A 20 5.67 -15.53 11.29
C VAL A 20 7.03 -14.93 11.64
N PRO A 21 8.08 -15.18 10.84
CA PRO A 21 9.35 -14.53 11.11
C PRO A 21 9.02 -13.04 11.28
N GLU A 22 9.71 -12.35 12.17
CA GLU A 22 9.56 -10.91 12.29
C GLU A 22 9.87 -10.34 10.90
N ILE A 23 8.83 -10.15 10.10
CA ILE A 23 8.95 -9.62 8.76
C ILE A 23 9.34 -8.19 9.09
N ARG A 24 10.63 -7.91 8.95
CA ARG A 24 11.09 -6.56 8.79
C ARG A 24 10.47 -6.13 7.49
N HIS A 25 9.24 -5.63 7.60
CA HIS A 25 8.50 -5.12 6.47
C HIS A 25 9.38 -4.02 5.89
N GLU A 26 9.83 -4.27 4.68
CA GLU A 26 10.48 -3.22 3.92
C GLU A 26 9.46 -2.09 3.75
N PRO A 27 9.87 -0.82 3.93
CA PRO A 27 9.00 0.31 3.65
C PRO A 27 8.42 0.17 2.25
N PHE A 28 7.12 0.42 2.12
CA PHE A 28 6.40 0.22 0.87
C PHE A 28 7.00 1.05 -0.28
N GLU A 29 7.55 2.21 0.03
CA GLU A 29 8.27 3.09 -0.88
C GLU A 29 9.47 2.39 -1.54
N GLN A 30 10.23 1.59 -0.79
CA GLN A 30 11.36 0.86 -1.33
C GLN A 30 10.91 -0.29 -2.24
N LEU A 31 9.79 -0.94 -1.90
CA LEU A 31 9.16 -1.94 -2.76
C LEU A 31 8.71 -1.34 -4.09
N VAL A 32 8.06 -0.17 -4.04
CA VAL A 32 7.63 0.57 -5.23
C VAL A 32 8.82 1.02 -6.06
N GLN A 33 9.87 1.59 -5.42
CA GLN A 33 11.07 2.02 -6.14
C GLN A 33 11.70 0.88 -6.93
N ARG A 34 11.86 -0.30 -6.31
CA ARG A 34 12.42 -1.47 -7.02
C ARG A 34 11.53 -1.94 -8.16
N ALA A 35 10.21 -1.84 -8.02
CA ALA A 35 9.29 -2.18 -9.11
C ALA A 35 9.46 -1.21 -10.29
N LEU A 36 9.63 0.09 -10.01
CA LEU A 36 9.87 1.12 -11.03
C LEU A 36 11.23 0.95 -11.72
N ASP A 37 12.29 0.68 -10.95
CA ASP A 37 13.63 0.42 -11.48
C ASP A 37 13.69 -0.83 -12.36
N GLY A 38 12.80 -1.79 -12.11
CA GLY A 38 12.66 -3.03 -12.88
C GLY A 38 11.79 -2.91 -14.15
N LEU A 39 11.22 -1.74 -14.44
CA LEU A 39 10.35 -1.58 -15.61
C LEU A 39 11.12 -1.73 -16.93
N PRO A 40 10.54 -2.40 -17.95
CA PRO A 40 11.07 -2.39 -19.30
C PRO A 40 11.32 -0.97 -19.81
N GLN A 41 12.46 -0.76 -20.49
CA GLN A 41 12.90 0.53 -21.04
C GLN A 41 11.79 1.34 -21.75
N PRO A 42 10.97 0.74 -22.64
CA PRO A 42 9.89 1.47 -23.30
C PRO A 42 8.84 2.03 -22.33
N LEU A 43 8.56 1.34 -21.22
CA LEU A 43 7.61 1.80 -20.21
C LEU A 43 8.22 2.86 -19.30
N GLY A 44 9.49 2.69 -18.90
CA GLY A 44 10.21 3.70 -18.13
C GLY A 44 10.30 5.04 -18.87
N ALA A 45 10.46 5.02 -20.20
CA ALA A 45 10.46 6.23 -21.02
C ALA A 45 9.14 7.01 -20.97
N LEU A 46 8.00 6.32 -20.82
CA LEU A 46 6.68 6.97 -20.71
C LEU A 46 6.47 7.65 -19.35
N LEU A 47 7.25 7.29 -18.33
CA LEU A 47 7.12 7.81 -16.98
C LEU A 47 8.08 8.98 -16.67
N GLN A 48 8.86 9.46 -17.64
CA GLN A 48 9.85 10.52 -17.42
C GLN A 48 9.28 11.83 -16.87
N ASN A 49 7.99 12.10 -17.14
CA ASN A 49 7.27 13.27 -16.64
C ASN A 49 6.12 12.89 -15.71
N VAL A 50 6.24 11.76 -15.00
CA VAL A 50 5.22 11.25 -14.07
C VAL A 50 5.82 11.17 -12.68
N ALA A 51 5.10 11.71 -11.69
CA ALA A 51 5.40 11.49 -10.28
C ALA A 51 4.57 10.32 -9.75
N VAL A 52 5.19 9.43 -8.97
CA VAL A 52 4.49 8.38 -8.23
C VAL A 52 4.38 8.84 -6.78
N VAL A 53 3.15 9.01 -6.31
CA VAL A 53 2.84 9.44 -4.95
C VAL A 53 2.21 8.26 -4.20
N ILE A 54 2.63 8.07 -2.95
CA ILE A 54 2.13 7.01 -2.06
C ILE A 54 1.40 7.70 -0.91
N GLU A 55 0.15 7.30 -0.70
CA GLU A 55 -0.69 7.77 0.40
C GLU A 55 -1.39 6.57 1.04
N ASP A 56 -1.70 6.67 2.33
CA ASP A 56 -2.34 5.57 3.08
C ASP A 56 -3.78 5.30 2.61
N GLU A 57 -4.51 6.34 2.20
CA GLU A 57 -5.90 6.26 1.76
C GLU A 57 -6.19 7.28 0.65
N PRO A 58 -7.05 6.95 -0.33
CA PRO A 58 -7.46 7.90 -1.36
C PRO A 58 -8.39 8.99 -0.80
N THR A 59 -8.36 10.17 -1.42
CA THR A 59 -9.34 11.22 -1.15
C THR A 59 -10.72 10.86 -1.73
N ARG A 60 -11.78 11.53 -1.25
CA ARG A 60 -13.15 11.35 -1.76
C ARG A 60 -13.28 11.70 -3.25
N GLU A 61 -12.55 12.72 -3.70
CA GLU A 61 -12.55 13.15 -5.10
C GLU A 61 -11.90 12.08 -5.98
N GLN A 62 -10.74 11.55 -5.56
CA GLN A 62 -10.04 10.44 -6.22
C GLN A 62 -10.90 9.16 -6.32
N LEU A 63 -11.65 8.82 -5.26
CA LEU A 63 -12.61 7.70 -5.29
C LEU A 63 -13.70 7.89 -6.35
N SER A 64 -14.12 9.14 -6.59
CA SER A 64 -15.13 9.45 -7.62
C SER A 64 -14.59 9.31 -9.05
N TYR A 65 -13.30 9.61 -9.28
CA TYR A 65 -12.64 9.46 -10.58
C TYR A 65 -12.37 8.00 -10.94
N GLY A 66 -12.10 7.14 -9.94
CA GLY A 66 -11.82 5.72 -10.14
C GLY A 66 -13.03 4.87 -10.55
N GLY A 67 -14.21 5.46 -10.70
CA GLY A 67 -15.46 4.74 -11.04
C GLY A 67 -15.86 3.70 -9.99
N GLY A 68 -15.33 3.81 -8.76
CA GLY A 68 -15.44 2.80 -7.71
C GLY A 68 -16.65 3.00 -6.80
N ASP A 69 -16.90 1.97 -5.99
CA ASP A 69 -17.79 2.06 -4.82
C ASP A 69 -17.25 3.15 -3.87
N PRO A 70 -18.07 4.09 -3.37
CA PRO A 70 -17.64 5.05 -2.34
C PRO A 70 -17.15 4.41 -1.04
N ASN A 71 -17.34 3.11 -0.84
CA ASN A 71 -16.76 2.31 0.25
C ASN A 71 -15.66 1.34 -0.22
N GLY A 72 -15.26 1.41 -1.49
CA GLY A 72 -14.20 0.61 -2.07
C GLY A 72 -12.81 1.20 -1.79
N THR A 73 -11.77 0.40 -2.08
CA THR A 73 -10.37 0.82 -1.96
C THR A 73 -9.78 1.04 -3.34
N LEU A 74 -9.01 2.12 -3.50
CA LEU A 74 -8.29 2.45 -4.72
C LEU A 74 -6.81 2.09 -4.55
N TYR A 75 -6.28 1.21 -5.39
CA TYR A 75 -4.87 0.78 -5.35
C TYR A 75 -3.96 1.63 -6.25
N GLY A 76 -4.52 2.52 -7.05
CA GLY A 76 -3.77 3.42 -7.92
C GLY A 76 -4.69 4.30 -8.75
N LEU A 77 -4.25 5.54 -8.97
CA LEU A 77 -4.93 6.53 -9.79
C LEU A 77 -3.91 7.25 -10.65
N TYR A 78 -4.25 7.47 -11.92
CA TYR A 78 -3.49 8.35 -12.79
C TYR A 78 -4.19 9.70 -12.86
N GLU A 79 -3.50 10.75 -12.41
CA GLU A 79 -4.00 12.13 -12.42
C GLU A 79 -3.16 12.98 -13.40
N GLY A 80 -3.78 13.46 -14.47
CA GLY A 80 -3.11 14.31 -15.46
C GLY A 80 -3.10 15.77 -15.02
N THR A 81 -1.95 16.43 -15.06
CA THR A 81 -1.87 17.89 -14.93
C THR A 81 -1.93 18.54 -16.32
N PRO A 82 -2.80 19.54 -16.55
CA PRO A 82 -2.82 20.25 -17.82
C PRO A 82 -1.46 20.88 -18.14
N GLY A 83 -0.92 20.61 -19.34
CA GLY A 83 0.24 21.33 -19.86
C GLY A 83 -0.20 22.67 -20.45
N ILE A 84 0.62 23.71 -20.25
CA ILE A 84 0.44 25.01 -20.91
C ILE A 84 1.56 25.14 -21.94
N GLU A 85 1.21 25.24 -23.22
CA GLU A 85 2.15 25.48 -24.33
C GLU A 85 2.09 26.97 -24.72
N TYR A 86 3.24 27.63 -24.86
CA TYR A 86 3.37 29.07 -25.19
C TYR A 86 3.76 29.27 -26.64
#